data_AF-A0A7X1NZ88-F1
#
_entry.id   AF-A0A7X1NZ88-F1
#
_cell.length_a   1.000
_cell.length_b   1.000
_cell.length_c   1.000
_cell.angle_alpha   90.00
_cell.angle_beta   90.00
_cell.angle_gamma   90.00
#
_symmetry.space_group_name_H-M   'P 1'
#
loop_
_entity.id
_entity.type
_entity.pdbx_description
1 polymer ?
#
loop_
_entity_poly.entity_id
_entity_poly.type
_entity_poly.pdbx_seq_one_letter_code
_entity_poly.pdbx_strand_id
1 'polypeptide(L)'
;MLRLVIVDSTIISESDAKNLDTLEKVLTRLRSKGVKIALVSTNKMGMYKASRASFQFSFDYSLSGEEVYGKPQNSFKGGGDRITEICGEMGIPPHETLYIGDDQHDYASSLHSGCFFVAAAWKGLSGVFTAERAQRPEDVWSFASHYLLHPPRWNFSLDDPNRKFRLRTLASANTLASEVRFSGNPPYRLFNLKQLFKDKLPIKCGNRSAVLIMFWHTLASIVLENLSPQYSIFTVYPGSKPDRTNGVIQQVADIASKVLGSKFIGDLIVRAIPAPSSHELKTSGKDSFLTQTNSVILNKHYRSKIKGKTIVVFDDFHTSGKSLEWARNLFLAAGAKEVVMIAMGRFGGRSKPHTAYEPVSVSTVTPFDLKEYSESDFLSTDLHLSPSDEGRVVLQKSFEKNLVNKPFEEID
;
A
#
# COMPACT_ATOMS: atom_id res chain seq x y z
N MET A 1 0.21 -7.11 -11.28
CA MET A 1 1.27 -7.98 -10.68
C MET A 1 2.63 -7.43 -11.10
N LEU A 2 3.74 -7.82 -10.46
CA LEU A 2 5.07 -7.42 -10.95
C LEU A 2 5.30 -7.96 -12.36
N ARG A 3 5.65 -7.08 -13.29
CA ARG A 3 5.93 -7.42 -14.69
C ARG A 3 7.26 -6.88 -15.19
N LEU A 4 7.85 -5.91 -14.49
CA LEU A 4 9.14 -5.33 -14.85
C LEU A 4 10.02 -5.17 -13.61
N VAL A 5 11.30 -5.55 -13.72
CA VAL A 5 12.36 -5.09 -12.82
C VAL A 5 13.32 -4.19 -13.57
N ILE A 6 13.59 -3.02 -13.01
CA ILE A 6 14.62 -2.10 -13.48
C ILE A 6 15.78 -2.13 -12.49
N VAL A 7 16.99 -2.34 -12.99
CA VAL A 7 18.23 -2.37 -12.19
C VAL A 7 19.06 -1.14 -12.55
N ASP A 8 19.50 -0.35 -11.57
CA ASP A 8 20.51 0.68 -11.86
C ASP A 8 21.87 0.04 -12.17
N SER A 9 22.55 0.60 -13.16
CA SER A 9 23.89 0.22 -13.59
C SER A 9 24.93 0.13 -12.48
N THR A 10 24.86 0.99 -11.45
CA THR A 10 25.79 0.97 -10.30
C THR A 10 25.71 -0.34 -9.53
N ILE A 11 24.53 -0.95 -9.45
CA ILE A 11 24.31 -2.25 -8.80
C ILE A 11 25.13 -3.33 -9.49
N ILE A 12 25.32 -3.23 -10.81
CA ILE A 12 26.09 -4.21 -11.59
C ILE A 12 27.58 -3.84 -11.58
N SER A 13 27.91 -2.58 -11.83
CA SER A 13 29.31 -2.18 -12.01
C SER A 13 30.12 -2.08 -10.72
N GLU A 14 29.46 -1.98 -9.56
CA GLU A 14 30.12 -1.74 -8.27
C GLU A 14 29.90 -2.86 -7.24
N SER A 15 29.15 -3.92 -7.59
CA SER A 15 29.02 -5.11 -6.72
C SER A 15 30.20 -6.08 -6.91
N ASP A 16 30.52 -6.82 -5.85
CA ASP A 16 31.49 -7.93 -5.94
C ASP A 16 30.95 -9.12 -6.76
N ALA A 17 31.86 -9.98 -7.21
CA ALA A 17 31.54 -11.12 -8.07
C ALA A 17 30.52 -12.11 -7.46
N LYS A 18 30.52 -12.29 -6.14
CA LYS A 18 29.59 -13.19 -5.45
C LYS A 18 28.16 -12.63 -5.46
N ASN A 19 28.03 -11.33 -5.21
CA ASN A 19 26.76 -10.63 -5.28
C ASN A 19 26.24 -10.60 -6.73
N LEU A 20 27.11 -10.43 -7.73
CA LEU A 20 26.74 -10.48 -9.14
C LEU A 20 26.22 -11.87 -9.57
N ASP A 21 26.91 -12.95 -9.22
CA ASP A 21 26.45 -14.33 -9.48
C ASP A 21 25.07 -14.60 -8.86
N THR A 22 24.86 -14.16 -7.62
CA THR A 22 23.56 -14.32 -6.95
C THR A 22 22.47 -13.45 -7.60
N LEU A 23 22.79 -12.21 -7.97
CA LEU A 23 21.85 -11.31 -8.65
C LEU A 23 21.44 -11.90 -10.02
N GLU A 24 22.37 -12.47 -10.77
CA GLU A 24 22.09 -13.11 -12.06
C GLU A 24 21.08 -14.25 -11.91
N LYS A 25 21.24 -15.09 -10.87
CA LYS A 25 20.28 -16.16 -10.53
C LYS A 25 18.91 -15.59 -10.16
N VAL A 26 18.87 -14.52 -9.37
CA VAL A 26 17.62 -13.83 -8.99
C VAL A 26 16.90 -13.27 -10.21
N LEU A 27 17.58 -12.55 -11.10
CA LEU A 27 16.97 -11.97 -12.30
C LEU A 27 16.52 -13.06 -13.28
N THR A 28 17.29 -14.14 -13.43
CA THR A 28 16.91 -15.32 -14.22
C THR A 28 15.64 -15.97 -13.70
N ARG A 29 15.51 -16.08 -12.36
CA ARG A 29 14.32 -16.64 -11.72
C ARG A 29 13.10 -15.72 -11.86
N LEU A 30 13.28 -14.40 -11.78
CA LEU A 30 12.20 -13.45 -12.06
C LEU A 30 11.74 -13.56 -13.51
N ARG A 31 12.68 -13.67 -14.45
CA ARG A 31 12.38 -13.89 -15.87
C ARG A 31 11.61 -15.17 -16.12
N SER A 32 11.93 -16.27 -15.43
CA SER A 32 11.18 -17.53 -15.57
C SER A 32 9.75 -17.44 -15.05
N LYS A 33 9.41 -16.43 -14.24
CA LYS A 33 8.05 -16.07 -13.84
C LYS A 33 7.37 -15.06 -14.79
N GLY A 34 7.97 -14.77 -15.94
CA GLY A 34 7.43 -13.86 -16.95
C GLY A 34 7.73 -12.38 -16.69
N VAL A 35 8.62 -12.05 -15.74
CA VAL A 35 9.02 -10.68 -15.46
C VAL A 35 10.08 -10.21 -16.45
N LYS A 36 9.85 -9.05 -17.07
CA LYS A 36 10.82 -8.37 -17.92
C LYS A 36 11.90 -7.70 -17.09
N ILE A 37 13.13 -7.67 -17.58
CA ILE A 37 14.26 -7.12 -16.84
C ILE A 37 14.95 -6.05 -17.68
N ALA A 38 15.04 -4.84 -17.15
CA ALA A 38 15.68 -3.70 -17.81
C ALA A 38 16.87 -3.16 -17.01
N LEU A 39 17.82 -2.56 -17.72
CA LEU A 39 18.97 -1.86 -17.16
C LEU A 39 18.82 -0.36 -17.36
N VAL A 40 19.09 0.44 -16.34
CA VAL A 40 19.09 1.90 -16.45
C VAL A 40 20.41 2.47 -15.97
N SER A 41 20.85 3.57 -16.57
CA SER A 41 21.97 4.36 -16.06
C SER A 41 21.71 5.85 -16.18
N THR A 42 22.49 6.66 -15.47
CA THR A 42 22.47 8.11 -15.64
C THR A 42 23.13 8.53 -16.96
N ASN A 43 24.17 7.81 -17.39
CA ASN A 43 24.97 8.16 -18.57
C ASN A 43 25.47 6.91 -19.31
N LYS A 44 25.99 7.08 -20.53
CA LYS A 44 26.47 5.95 -21.34
C LYS A 44 27.68 5.25 -20.74
N MET A 45 28.50 5.96 -19.97
CA MET A 45 29.66 5.38 -19.31
C MET A 45 29.24 4.36 -18.22
N GLY A 46 28.18 4.64 -17.47
CA GLY A 46 27.62 3.69 -16.51
C GLY A 46 27.11 2.42 -17.19
N MET A 47 26.41 2.56 -18.31
CA MET A 47 26.00 1.42 -19.15
C MET A 47 27.20 0.59 -19.62
N TYR A 48 28.25 1.27 -20.11
CA TYR A 48 29.48 0.61 -20.54
C TYR A 48 30.16 -0.16 -19.41
N LYS A 49 30.28 0.44 -18.21
CA LYS A 49 30.84 -0.23 -17.03
C LYS A 49 30.04 -1.47 -16.64
N ALA A 50 28.71 -1.38 -16.61
CA ALA A 50 27.85 -2.52 -16.33
C ALA A 50 28.04 -3.64 -17.37
N SER A 51 28.16 -3.31 -18.66
CA SER A 51 28.41 -4.30 -19.74
C SER A 51 29.77 -4.99 -19.66
N ARG A 52 30.75 -4.38 -18.97
CA ARG A 52 32.11 -4.92 -18.78
C ARG A 52 32.27 -5.69 -17.47
N ALA A 53 31.28 -5.62 -16.58
CA ALA A 53 31.28 -6.42 -15.36
C ALA A 53 31.22 -7.92 -15.73
N SER A 54 31.69 -8.78 -14.82
CA SER A 54 31.52 -10.23 -14.94
C SER A 54 30.06 -10.64 -14.64
N PHE A 55 29.13 -10.09 -15.40
CA PHE A 55 27.69 -10.26 -15.25
C PHE A 55 27.10 -10.68 -16.60
N GLN A 56 26.78 -11.97 -16.76
CA GLN A 56 26.44 -12.55 -18.06
C GLN A 56 24.92 -12.60 -18.28
N PHE A 57 24.23 -11.54 -17.88
CA PHE A 57 22.79 -11.43 -18.01
C PHE A 57 22.40 -10.57 -19.22
N SER A 58 21.57 -11.12 -20.12
CA SER A 58 20.96 -10.34 -21.20
C SER A 58 19.73 -9.58 -20.68
N PHE A 59 19.64 -8.28 -20.94
CA PHE A 59 18.50 -7.44 -20.56
C PHE A 59 17.46 -7.38 -21.67
N ASP A 60 16.18 -7.31 -21.30
CA ASP A 60 15.08 -7.12 -22.24
C ASP A 60 15.06 -5.69 -22.81
N TYR A 61 15.55 -4.70 -22.05
CA TYR A 61 15.71 -3.32 -22.48
C TYR A 61 16.82 -2.62 -21.69
N SER A 62 17.41 -1.57 -22.27
CA SER A 62 18.47 -0.82 -21.62
C SER A 62 18.41 0.65 -22.01
N LEU A 63 18.52 1.57 -21.04
CA LEU A 63 18.38 3.00 -21.28
C LEU A 63 19.35 3.83 -20.43
N SER A 64 20.07 4.75 -21.08
CA SER A 64 20.85 5.79 -20.40
C SER A 64 20.07 7.10 -20.32
N GLY A 65 20.33 7.92 -19.30
CA GLY A 65 19.75 9.25 -19.20
C GLY A 65 20.10 10.16 -20.40
N GLU A 66 21.25 9.95 -21.04
CA GLU A 66 21.62 10.68 -22.26
C GLU A 66 20.66 10.43 -23.43
N GLU A 67 20.10 9.22 -23.54
CA GLU A 67 19.13 8.88 -24.58
C GLU A 67 17.78 9.55 -24.34
N VAL A 68 17.41 9.77 -23.07
CA VAL A 68 16.17 10.47 -22.71
C VAL A 68 16.30 11.98 -22.89
N TYR A 69 17.41 12.57 -22.42
CA TYR A 69 17.55 14.02 -22.34
C TYR A 69 18.37 14.65 -23.47
N GLY A 70 19.00 13.85 -24.33
CA GLY A 70 19.85 14.30 -25.44
C GLY A 70 21.18 14.93 -25.02
N LYS A 71 21.53 14.89 -23.73
CA LYS A 71 22.78 15.44 -23.17
C LYS A 71 23.22 14.70 -21.92
N PRO A 72 24.53 14.56 -21.67
CA PRO A 72 25.04 14.07 -20.41
C PRO A 72 24.79 15.12 -19.33
N GLN A 73 23.76 14.93 -18.50
CA GLN A 73 23.47 15.89 -17.43
C GLN A 73 23.02 15.18 -16.15
N ASN A 74 23.78 15.40 -15.07
CA ASN A 74 23.44 14.96 -13.71
C ASN A 74 22.22 15.69 -13.14
N SER A 75 21.75 16.78 -13.77
CA SER A 75 20.62 17.61 -13.32
C SER A 75 19.27 16.91 -13.35
N PHE A 76 19.18 15.72 -13.97
CA PHE A 76 17.94 14.94 -14.06
C PHE A 76 17.91 13.74 -13.12
N LYS A 77 18.94 13.58 -12.27
CA LYS A 77 18.97 12.54 -11.25
C LYS A 77 17.83 12.75 -10.25
N GLY A 78 17.07 11.69 -9.99
CA GLY A 78 15.90 11.74 -9.13
C GLY A 78 14.58 12.01 -9.87
N GLY A 79 14.60 12.33 -11.16
CA GLY A 79 13.39 12.39 -11.98
C GLY A 79 12.84 10.99 -12.32
N GLY A 80 11.52 10.89 -12.51
CA GLY A 80 10.85 9.64 -12.87
C GLY A 80 10.98 9.26 -14.36
N ASP A 81 11.43 10.19 -15.21
CA ASP A 81 11.27 10.09 -16.67
C ASP A 81 11.94 8.86 -17.28
N ARG A 82 13.13 8.47 -16.79
CA ARG A 82 13.82 7.25 -17.27
C ARG A 82 13.01 5.98 -17.00
N ILE A 83 12.39 5.90 -15.83
CA ILE A 83 11.54 4.76 -15.47
C ILE A 83 10.27 4.78 -16.34
N THR A 84 9.65 5.95 -16.49
CA THR A 84 8.47 6.14 -17.33
C THR A 84 8.73 5.78 -18.79
N GLU A 85 9.88 6.14 -19.34
CA GLU A 85 10.29 5.81 -20.71
C GLU A 85 10.43 4.30 -20.90
N ILE A 86 11.17 3.62 -20.01
CA ILE A 86 11.29 2.15 -20.04
C ILE A 86 9.91 1.50 -19.91
N CYS A 87 9.07 1.99 -19.00
CA CYS A 87 7.70 1.51 -18.82
C CYS A 87 6.87 1.66 -20.10
N GLY A 88 6.98 2.81 -20.77
CA GLY A 88 6.30 3.13 -22.03
C GLY A 88 6.70 2.18 -23.16
N GLU A 89 8.01 2.05 -23.40
CA GLU A 89 8.57 1.17 -24.42
C GLU A 89 8.20 -0.30 -24.21
N MET A 90 8.11 -0.74 -22.95
CA MET A 90 7.76 -2.11 -22.61
C MET A 90 6.25 -2.35 -22.49
N GLY A 91 5.42 -1.30 -22.58
CA GLY A 91 3.96 -1.40 -22.37
C GLY A 91 3.59 -1.89 -20.96
N ILE A 92 4.41 -1.58 -19.96
CA ILE A 92 4.22 -2.00 -18.57
C ILE A 92 4.04 -0.75 -17.71
N PRO A 93 2.93 -0.61 -16.96
CA PRO A 93 2.73 0.59 -16.15
C PRO A 93 3.70 0.63 -14.95
N PRO A 94 4.08 1.83 -14.45
CA PRO A 94 5.05 1.95 -13.35
C PRO A 94 4.67 1.21 -12.07
N HIS A 95 3.38 1.12 -11.74
CA HIS A 95 2.90 0.42 -10.55
C HIS A 95 3.01 -1.11 -10.63
N GLU A 96 3.38 -1.65 -11.79
CA GLU A 96 3.74 -3.07 -12.00
C GLU A 96 5.26 -3.27 -12.10
N THR A 97 6.04 -2.28 -11.66
CA THR A 97 7.50 -2.23 -11.78
C THR A 97 8.18 -2.21 -10.41
N LEU A 98 9.30 -2.91 -10.29
CA LEU A 98 10.23 -2.84 -9.17
C LEU A 98 11.56 -2.23 -9.63
N TYR A 99 12.01 -1.19 -8.96
CA TYR A 99 13.32 -0.57 -9.16
C TYR A 99 14.30 -1.03 -8.08
N ILE A 100 15.50 -1.42 -8.50
CA ILE A 100 16.62 -1.78 -7.62
C ILE A 100 17.71 -0.73 -7.77
N GLY A 101 18.00 -0.01 -6.69
CA GLY A 101 19.03 1.04 -6.65
C GLY A 101 19.68 1.18 -5.28
N ASP A 102 20.66 2.06 -5.17
CA ASP A 102 21.52 2.18 -3.98
C ASP A 102 21.63 3.60 -3.40
N ASP A 103 21.14 4.61 -4.13
CA ASP A 103 21.26 6.01 -3.73
C ASP A 103 19.91 6.75 -3.60
N GLN A 104 19.97 7.96 -3.04
CA GLN A 104 18.80 8.81 -2.83
C GLN A 104 18.12 9.24 -4.14
N HIS A 105 18.86 9.32 -5.25
CA HIS A 105 18.31 9.67 -6.55
C HIS A 105 17.53 8.52 -7.17
N ASP A 106 17.98 7.28 -7.01
CA ASP A 106 17.23 6.09 -7.38
C ASP A 106 15.90 6.03 -6.64
N TYR A 107 15.95 6.24 -5.32
CA TYR A 107 14.75 6.28 -4.50
C TYR A 107 13.82 7.40 -4.97
N ALA A 108 14.31 8.63 -5.16
CA ALA A 108 13.48 9.72 -5.68
C ALA A 108 12.88 9.40 -7.07
N SER A 109 13.65 8.78 -7.97
CA SER A 109 13.19 8.39 -9.30
C SER A 109 12.02 7.38 -9.21
N SER A 110 12.12 6.41 -8.31
CA SER A 110 11.05 5.43 -8.06
C SER A 110 9.76 6.07 -7.53
N LEU A 111 9.87 7.01 -6.58
CA LEU A 111 8.72 7.75 -6.05
C LEU A 111 8.07 8.64 -7.11
N HIS A 112 8.89 9.27 -7.95
CA HIS A 112 8.42 10.14 -9.02
C HIS A 112 7.81 9.40 -10.21
N SER A 113 8.10 8.10 -10.36
CA SER A 113 7.46 7.24 -11.37
C SER A 113 6.29 6.43 -10.82
N GLY A 114 6.21 6.24 -9.50
CA GLY A 114 5.16 5.45 -8.85
C GLY A 114 5.41 3.93 -8.91
N CYS A 115 6.67 3.51 -8.99
CA CYS A 115 7.06 2.10 -8.94
C CYS A 115 7.54 1.70 -7.52
N PHE A 116 7.67 0.39 -7.27
CA PHE A 116 8.32 -0.08 -6.04
C PHE A 116 9.81 0.21 -6.05
N PHE A 117 10.39 0.39 -4.86
CA PHE A 117 11.83 0.51 -4.67
C PHE A 117 12.33 -0.52 -3.67
N VAL A 118 13.42 -1.19 -4.03
CA VAL A 118 14.23 -1.99 -3.10
C VAL A 118 15.62 -1.38 -3.08
N ALA A 119 16.07 -1.02 -1.88
CA ALA A 119 17.41 -0.50 -1.66
C ALA A 119 18.40 -1.68 -1.60
N ALA A 120 19.37 -1.69 -2.50
CA ALA A 120 20.43 -2.69 -2.60
C ALA A 120 21.50 -2.50 -1.51
N ALA A 121 21.14 -2.82 -0.26
CA ALA A 121 22.00 -2.57 0.90
C ALA A 121 23.29 -3.38 0.91
N TRP A 122 23.37 -4.49 0.15
CA TRP A 122 24.61 -5.25 -0.03
C TRP A 122 25.76 -4.44 -0.63
N LYS A 123 25.46 -3.35 -1.34
CA LYS A 123 26.46 -2.44 -1.92
C LYS A 123 26.92 -1.35 -0.95
N GLY A 124 26.21 -1.18 0.17
CA GLY A 124 26.30 -0.01 1.02
C GLY A 124 25.40 1.11 0.51
N LEU A 125 24.55 1.63 1.39
CA LEU A 125 23.57 2.65 1.05
C LEU A 125 24.10 4.05 1.36
N SER A 126 23.79 5.01 0.48
CA SER A 126 24.00 6.43 0.75
C SER A 126 22.66 7.15 0.89
N GLY A 127 22.25 7.45 2.13
CA GLY A 127 21.03 8.19 2.42
C GLY A 127 20.03 7.47 3.33
N VAL A 128 18.84 8.08 3.47
CA VAL A 128 17.76 7.59 4.35
C VAL A 128 16.56 7.21 3.50
N PHE A 129 16.27 5.92 3.48
CA PHE A 129 15.20 5.32 2.68
C PHE A 129 14.06 4.84 3.57
N THR A 130 12.83 5.11 3.14
CA THR A 130 11.64 4.42 3.62
C THR A 130 11.23 3.39 2.57
N ALA A 131 11.93 2.26 2.53
CA ALA A 131 11.75 1.19 1.54
C ALA A 131 12.27 -0.15 2.09
N GLU A 132 11.96 -1.25 1.40
CA GLU A 132 12.58 -2.55 1.73
C GLU A 132 14.08 -2.48 1.44
N ARG A 133 14.89 -2.94 2.39
CA ARG A 133 16.36 -2.98 2.27
C ARG A 133 16.80 -4.41 2.10
N ALA A 134 17.22 -4.74 0.89
CA ALA A 134 17.78 -6.04 0.60
C ALA A 134 19.25 -6.08 1.05
N GLN A 135 19.56 -6.87 2.07
CA GLN A 135 20.92 -7.00 2.59
C GLN A 135 21.79 -7.87 1.68
N ARG A 136 21.16 -8.70 0.85
CA ARG A 136 21.77 -9.56 -0.15
C ARG A 136 20.87 -9.63 -1.39
N PRO A 137 21.39 -9.94 -2.58
CA PRO A 137 20.58 -10.02 -3.81
C PRO A 137 19.37 -10.97 -3.69
N GLU A 138 19.50 -12.09 -2.97
CA GLU A 138 18.41 -13.04 -2.73
C GLU A 138 17.20 -12.44 -1.98
N ASP A 139 17.41 -11.36 -1.23
CA ASP A 139 16.33 -10.69 -0.51
C ASP A 139 15.38 -9.98 -1.51
N VAL A 140 15.85 -9.61 -2.71
CA VAL A 140 15.03 -9.06 -3.80
C VAL A 140 14.00 -10.09 -4.25
N TRP A 141 14.42 -11.33 -4.52
CA TRP A 141 13.50 -12.41 -4.86
C TRP A 141 12.56 -12.71 -3.71
N SER A 142 13.08 -12.77 -2.49
CA SER A 142 12.26 -13.03 -1.29
C SER A 142 11.16 -12.00 -1.16
N PHE A 143 11.46 -10.72 -1.40
CA PHE A 143 10.48 -9.65 -1.43
C PHE A 143 9.49 -9.79 -2.62
N ALA A 144 10.00 -9.94 -3.85
CA ALA A 144 9.18 -10.00 -5.05
C ALA A 144 8.24 -11.22 -5.05
N SER A 145 8.76 -12.41 -4.79
CA SER A 145 7.98 -13.66 -4.71
C SER A 145 6.91 -13.62 -3.63
N HIS A 146 7.20 -12.95 -2.51
CA HIS A 146 6.27 -12.92 -1.40
C HIS A 146 5.18 -11.87 -1.57
N TYR A 147 5.53 -10.69 -2.11
CA TYR A 147 4.65 -9.52 -2.12
C TYR A 147 4.21 -9.08 -3.52
N LEU A 148 5.03 -9.24 -4.56
CA LEU A 148 4.78 -8.60 -5.86
C LEU A 148 4.40 -9.55 -7.00
N LEU A 149 4.77 -10.83 -6.92
CA LEU A 149 4.47 -11.85 -7.94
C LEU A 149 3.08 -12.50 -7.81
N HIS A 150 2.23 -11.95 -6.96
CA HIS A 150 0.84 -12.40 -6.81
C HIS A 150 -0.12 -11.23 -7.08
N PRO A 151 -1.37 -11.50 -7.51
CA PRO A 151 -2.40 -10.47 -7.62
C PRO A 151 -2.63 -9.75 -6.27
N PRO A 152 -3.22 -8.53 -6.29
CA PRO A 152 -3.66 -7.83 -5.09
C PRO A 152 -4.50 -8.74 -4.17
N ARG A 153 -4.27 -8.66 -2.86
CA ARG A 153 -4.69 -9.70 -1.89
C ARG A 153 -5.90 -9.31 -1.05
N TRP A 154 -6.86 -8.64 -1.65
CA TRP A 154 -8.03 -8.16 -0.92
C TRP A 154 -9.03 -9.28 -0.70
N ASN A 155 -9.34 -9.60 0.55
CA ASN A 155 -10.39 -10.57 0.86
C ASN A 155 -11.78 -10.04 0.48
N PHE A 156 -11.97 -8.72 0.49
CA PHE A 156 -13.18 -8.10 -0.05
C PHE A 156 -12.86 -6.81 -0.80
N SER A 157 -13.54 -6.60 -1.92
CA SER A 157 -13.44 -5.41 -2.75
C SER A 157 -14.82 -4.90 -3.16
N LEU A 158 -14.94 -3.60 -3.40
CA LEU A 158 -16.11 -2.95 -3.98
C LEU A 158 -15.65 -1.68 -4.67
N ASP A 159 -15.99 -1.54 -5.95
CA ASP A 159 -15.73 -0.34 -6.74
C ASP A 159 -17.05 0.29 -7.15
N ASP A 160 -17.18 1.59 -6.95
CA ASP A 160 -18.33 2.35 -7.38
C ASP A 160 -17.86 3.68 -7.99
N PRO A 161 -17.61 3.70 -9.32
CA PRO A 161 -17.15 4.91 -10.00
C PRO A 161 -18.21 6.02 -9.99
N ASN A 162 -19.50 5.68 -9.91
CA ASN A 162 -20.58 6.67 -9.84
C ASN A 162 -20.54 7.42 -8.51
N ARG A 163 -20.31 6.69 -7.42
CA ARG A 163 -20.12 7.26 -6.07
C ARG A 163 -18.67 7.66 -5.78
N LYS A 164 -17.78 7.55 -6.77
CA LYS A 164 -16.36 7.95 -6.75
C LYS A 164 -15.59 7.33 -5.58
N PHE A 165 -15.77 6.04 -5.35
CA PHE A 165 -15.00 5.33 -4.34
C PHE A 165 -14.56 3.93 -4.74
N ARG A 166 -13.51 3.48 -4.06
CA ARG A 166 -13.04 2.09 -4.03
C ARG A 166 -12.90 1.66 -2.59
N LEU A 167 -13.43 0.50 -2.23
CA LEU A 167 -13.32 -0.08 -0.89
C LEU A 167 -12.53 -1.38 -0.97
N ARG A 168 -11.53 -1.51 -0.10
CA ARG A 168 -10.72 -2.72 0.03
C ARG A 168 -10.62 -3.12 1.50
N THR A 169 -10.69 -4.43 1.73
CA THR A 169 -10.40 -4.99 3.05
C THR A 169 -9.45 -6.16 2.93
N LEU A 170 -8.40 -6.16 3.75
CA LEU A 170 -7.31 -7.13 3.60
C LEU A 170 -7.72 -8.53 4.04
N ALA A 171 -8.38 -8.67 5.19
CA ALA A 171 -8.79 -9.98 5.69
C ALA A 171 -10.10 -9.94 6.50
N SER A 172 -10.74 -11.11 6.61
CA SER A 172 -11.89 -11.30 7.51
C SER A 172 -11.44 -11.25 8.97
N ALA A 173 -12.16 -10.48 9.78
CA ALA A 173 -12.02 -10.38 11.23
C ALA A 173 -13.14 -11.12 11.98
N ASN A 174 -13.94 -11.94 11.28
CA ASN A 174 -15.00 -12.72 11.92
C ASN A 174 -14.43 -13.65 12.98
N THR A 175 -15.13 -13.74 14.11
CA THR A 175 -14.77 -14.62 15.24
C THR A 175 -15.70 -15.84 15.35
N LEU A 176 -16.66 -15.99 14.43
CA LEU A 176 -17.58 -17.14 14.34
C LEU A 176 -17.08 -18.12 13.27
N ALA A 177 -17.92 -19.04 12.77
CA ALA A 177 -17.60 -20.22 11.93
C ALA A 177 -16.72 -20.00 10.66
N SER A 178 -16.29 -18.77 10.35
CA SER A 178 -15.39 -18.42 9.23
C SER A 178 -14.18 -17.59 9.69
N GLU A 179 -13.72 -17.79 10.93
CA GLU A 179 -12.55 -17.09 11.47
C GLU A 179 -11.27 -17.44 10.72
N VAL A 180 -10.57 -16.41 10.27
CA VAL A 180 -9.26 -16.56 9.62
C VAL A 180 -8.18 -16.54 10.69
N ARG A 181 -7.40 -17.61 10.75
CA ARG A 181 -6.24 -17.75 11.63
C ARG A 181 -4.95 -17.67 10.82
N PHE A 182 -3.93 -17.06 11.40
CA PHE A 182 -2.59 -16.91 10.84
C PHE A 182 -1.56 -17.59 11.75
N SER A 183 -0.48 -18.07 11.16
CA SER A 183 0.61 -18.76 11.87
C SER A 183 1.59 -17.77 12.47
N GLY A 184 1.98 -17.98 13.73
CA GLY A 184 2.92 -17.15 14.47
C GLY A 184 3.90 -17.94 15.33
N ASN A 185 4.87 -17.24 15.92
CA ASN A 185 5.81 -17.83 16.87
C ASN A 185 5.11 -18.16 18.21
N PRO A 186 5.63 -19.11 19.00
CA PRO A 186 5.22 -19.25 20.39
C PRO A 186 5.34 -17.92 21.18
N PRO A 187 4.40 -17.63 22.11
CA PRO A 187 3.27 -18.46 22.52
C PRO A 187 2.06 -18.39 21.56
N TYR A 188 2.07 -17.47 20.59
CA TYR A 188 0.95 -17.20 19.68
C TYR A 188 1.04 -18.01 18.37
N ARG A 189 1.05 -19.35 18.49
CA ARG A 189 1.18 -20.26 17.34
C ARG A 189 0.13 -20.02 16.25
N LEU A 190 -1.09 -19.69 16.67
CA LEU A 190 -2.18 -19.23 15.81
C LEU A 190 -2.76 -17.95 16.37
N PHE A 191 -3.05 -16.98 15.50
CA PHE A 191 -3.66 -15.71 15.90
C PHE A 191 -4.65 -15.18 14.87
N ASN A 192 -5.46 -14.18 15.27
CA ASN A 192 -6.42 -13.50 14.41
C ASN A 192 -6.15 -11.97 14.34
N LEU A 193 -6.87 -11.25 13.47
CA LEU A 193 -6.69 -9.80 13.30
C LEU A 193 -7.04 -8.99 14.55
N LYS A 194 -8.00 -9.46 15.35
CA LYS A 194 -8.39 -8.78 16.60
C LYS A 194 -7.21 -8.75 17.57
N GLN A 195 -6.53 -9.87 17.75
CA GLN A 195 -5.34 -9.97 18.58
C GLN A 195 -4.24 -9.00 18.12
N LEU A 196 -4.09 -8.81 16.82
CA LEU A 196 -3.06 -7.95 16.24
C LEU A 196 -3.41 -6.45 16.35
N PHE A 197 -4.61 -6.04 15.94
CA PHE A 197 -4.95 -4.61 15.80
C PHE A 197 -5.75 -4.04 16.97
N LYS A 198 -6.56 -4.85 17.65
CA LYS A 198 -7.39 -4.42 18.79
C LYS A 198 -6.68 -4.68 20.11
N ASP A 199 -6.20 -5.91 20.31
CA ASP A 199 -5.53 -6.31 21.55
C ASP A 199 -4.03 -5.95 21.52
N LYS A 200 -3.49 -5.57 20.35
CA LYS A 200 -2.12 -5.08 20.14
C LYS A 200 -1.04 -6.03 20.63
N LEU A 201 -1.26 -7.33 20.48
CA LEU A 201 -0.28 -8.33 20.88
C LEU A 201 0.98 -8.25 19.99
N PRO A 202 2.20 -8.31 20.56
CA PRO A 202 3.46 -8.18 19.84
C PRO A 202 3.83 -9.48 19.11
N ILE A 203 2.95 -9.95 18.23
CA ILE A 203 3.09 -11.24 17.55
C ILE A 203 4.18 -11.15 16.48
N LYS A 204 5.08 -12.15 16.49
CA LYS A 204 6.11 -12.34 15.47
C LYS A 204 5.82 -13.60 14.66
N CYS A 205 6.32 -13.61 13.44
CA CYS A 205 6.31 -14.75 12.55
C CYS A 205 7.72 -14.88 11.94
N GLY A 206 8.44 -15.92 12.34
CA GLY A 206 9.89 -15.99 12.15
C GLY A 206 10.56 -14.80 12.82
N ASN A 207 11.36 -14.07 12.06
CA ASN A 207 12.06 -12.87 12.54
C ASN A 207 11.29 -11.56 12.32
N ARG A 208 10.12 -11.60 11.67
CA ARG A 208 9.35 -10.40 11.31
C ARG A 208 8.15 -10.19 12.25
N SER A 209 7.77 -8.93 12.46
CA SER A 209 6.51 -8.59 13.13
C SER A 209 5.32 -8.98 12.25
N ALA A 210 4.28 -9.57 12.84
CA ALA A 210 3.05 -9.91 12.11
C ALA A 210 2.36 -8.66 11.54
N VAL A 211 2.42 -7.53 12.25
CA VAL A 211 1.93 -6.23 11.75
C VAL A 211 2.67 -5.84 10.48
N LEU A 212 4.00 -6.02 10.45
CA LEU A 212 4.83 -5.65 9.31
C LEU A 212 4.53 -6.52 8.09
N ILE A 213 4.27 -7.82 8.29
CA ILE A 213 3.86 -8.72 7.20
C ILE A 213 2.52 -8.25 6.60
N MET A 214 1.51 -7.97 7.43
CA MET A 214 0.21 -7.44 6.97
C MET A 214 0.38 -6.11 6.24
N PHE A 215 1.23 -5.23 6.78
CA PHE A 215 1.53 -3.94 6.19
C PHE A 215 2.07 -4.08 4.77
N TRP A 216 3.10 -4.92 4.58
CA TRP A 216 3.68 -5.11 3.25
C TRP A 216 2.70 -5.71 2.24
N HIS A 217 1.81 -6.61 2.66
CA HIS A 217 0.72 -7.09 1.79
C HIS A 217 -0.27 -6.00 1.42
N THR A 218 -0.61 -5.14 2.38
CA THR A 218 -1.49 -3.98 2.13
C THR A 218 -0.83 -3.06 1.11
N LEU A 219 0.42 -2.67 1.35
CA LEU A 219 1.17 -1.75 0.51
C LEU A 219 1.39 -2.32 -0.90
N ALA A 220 1.81 -3.57 -1.01
CA ALA A 220 1.91 -4.31 -2.27
C ALA A 220 0.60 -4.24 -3.06
N SER A 221 -0.53 -4.52 -2.41
CA SER A 221 -1.84 -4.53 -3.05
C SER A 221 -2.30 -3.12 -3.47
N ILE A 222 -1.99 -2.08 -2.67
CA ILE A 222 -2.28 -0.68 -3.02
C ILE A 222 -1.59 -0.27 -4.31
N VAL A 223 -0.30 -0.59 -4.44
CA VAL A 223 0.49 -0.23 -5.62
C VAL A 223 0.06 -1.04 -6.83
N LEU A 224 0.03 -2.37 -6.70
CA LEU A 224 -0.27 -3.25 -7.82
C LEU A 224 -1.66 -3.02 -8.44
N GLU A 225 -2.59 -2.41 -7.69
CA GLU A 225 -3.93 -2.03 -8.17
C GLU A 225 -4.06 -0.52 -8.45
N ASN A 226 -2.97 0.25 -8.30
CA ASN A 226 -2.94 1.69 -8.47
C ASN A 226 -4.05 2.40 -7.67
N LEU A 227 -4.22 1.99 -6.41
CA LEU A 227 -5.17 2.56 -5.46
C LEU A 227 -4.68 3.89 -4.88
N SER A 228 -3.40 4.18 -5.04
CA SER A 228 -2.78 5.43 -4.63
C SER A 228 -1.97 5.99 -5.79
N PRO A 229 -2.63 6.64 -6.78
CA PRO A 229 -1.91 7.38 -7.79
C PRO A 229 -1.03 8.45 -7.13
N GLN A 230 -0.01 8.90 -7.86
CA GLN A 230 0.93 9.87 -7.36
C GLN A 230 0.24 11.13 -6.78
N TYR A 231 0.79 11.65 -5.68
CA TYR A 231 0.26 12.80 -4.95
C TYR A 231 -1.12 12.58 -4.30
N SER A 232 -1.48 11.33 -4.03
CA SER A 232 -2.60 10.99 -3.14
C SER A 232 -2.34 11.49 -1.72
N ILE A 233 -3.43 11.69 -0.97
CA ILE A 233 -3.36 12.04 0.45
C ILE A 233 -3.83 10.86 1.28
N PHE A 234 -2.98 10.40 2.18
CA PHE A 234 -3.27 9.34 3.14
C PHE A 234 -3.75 9.95 4.45
N THR A 235 -4.75 9.33 5.04
CA THR A 235 -5.22 9.67 6.39
C THR A 235 -5.80 8.44 7.08
N VAL A 236 -6.11 8.57 8.37
CA VAL A 236 -6.74 7.52 9.17
C VAL A 236 -8.03 8.07 9.76
N TYR A 237 -9.09 7.27 9.77
CA TYR A 237 -10.34 7.63 10.40
C TYR A 237 -10.15 7.83 11.93
N PRO A 238 -10.73 8.88 12.55
CA PRO A 238 -10.48 9.15 13.95
C PRO A 238 -11.22 8.18 14.88
N GLY A 239 -10.53 7.73 15.94
CA GLY A 239 -11.11 6.92 17.02
C GLY A 239 -12.17 7.69 17.82
N SER A 240 -12.82 7.03 18.79
CA SER A 240 -13.99 7.56 19.51
C SER A 240 -13.74 8.77 20.41
N LYS A 241 -12.48 9.03 20.81
CA LYS A 241 -12.09 10.20 21.61
C LYS A 241 -11.28 11.17 20.75
N PRO A 242 -11.43 12.50 20.94
CA PRO A 242 -10.45 13.46 20.47
C PRO A 242 -9.05 13.01 20.91
N ASP A 243 -8.06 13.13 20.02
CA ASP A 243 -6.65 12.75 20.24
C ASP A 243 -6.33 11.26 20.38
N ARG A 244 -7.32 10.35 20.38
CA ARG A 244 -7.04 8.90 20.37
C ARG A 244 -6.93 8.39 18.95
N THR A 245 -5.70 8.33 18.45
CA THR A 245 -5.40 7.75 17.14
C THR A 245 -4.92 6.30 17.26
N ASN A 246 -5.24 5.45 16.27
CA ASN A 246 -4.68 4.10 16.22
C ASN A 246 -3.23 4.20 15.73
N GLY A 247 -2.29 4.32 16.67
CA GLY A 247 -0.86 4.53 16.37
C GLY A 247 -0.26 3.52 15.40
N VAL A 248 -0.72 2.26 15.41
CA VAL A 248 -0.25 1.24 14.46
C VAL A 248 -0.69 1.57 13.03
N ILE A 249 -1.96 1.91 12.84
CA ILE A 249 -2.51 2.23 11.52
C ILE A 249 -1.99 3.56 11.00
N GLN A 250 -1.76 4.53 11.88
CA GLN A 250 -1.11 5.79 11.48
C GLN A 250 0.33 5.57 11.04
N GLN A 251 1.11 4.77 11.76
CA GLN A 251 2.48 4.42 11.33
C GLN A 251 2.46 3.70 9.98
N VAL A 252 1.52 2.77 9.78
CA VAL A 252 1.29 2.10 8.50
C VAL A 252 0.97 3.09 7.39
N ALA A 253 0.00 3.99 7.59
CA ALA A 253 -0.40 4.97 6.59
C ALA A 253 0.74 5.98 6.28
N ASP A 254 1.52 6.38 7.28
CA ASP A 254 2.68 7.25 7.12
C ASP A 254 3.78 6.57 6.26
N ILE A 255 4.18 5.35 6.63
CA ILE A 255 5.17 4.57 5.86
C ILE A 255 4.67 4.33 4.44
N ALA A 256 3.40 3.93 4.27
CA ALA A 256 2.80 3.74 2.95
C ALA A 256 2.90 5.03 2.12
N SER A 257 2.50 6.18 2.67
CA SER A 257 2.57 7.44 1.94
C SER A 257 3.99 7.75 1.45
N LYS A 258 5.01 7.51 2.28
CA LYS A 258 6.42 7.75 1.95
C LYS A 258 6.92 6.82 0.85
N VAL A 259 6.59 5.53 0.91
CA VAL A 259 6.96 4.54 -0.14
C VAL A 259 6.30 4.88 -1.47
N LEU A 260 5.14 5.55 -1.45
CA LEU A 260 4.32 5.82 -2.65
C LEU A 260 4.42 7.26 -3.18
N GLY A 261 5.40 8.04 -2.70
CA GLY A 261 5.55 9.44 -3.12
C GLY A 261 4.30 10.29 -2.83
N SER A 262 3.54 9.89 -1.81
CA SER A 262 2.27 10.47 -1.40
C SER A 262 2.43 11.16 -0.04
N LYS A 263 1.38 11.85 0.42
CA LYS A 263 1.44 12.60 1.68
C LYS A 263 0.51 12.00 2.73
N PHE A 264 1.04 11.68 3.91
CA PHE A 264 0.23 11.40 5.08
C PHE A 264 -0.15 12.68 5.84
N ILE A 265 -1.43 12.80 6.20
CA ILE A 265 -1.97 13.88 7.03
C ILE A 265 -2.86 13.23 8.11
N GLY A 266 -2.29 13.03 9.30
CA GLY A 266 -2.93 12.28 10.39
C GLY A 266 -4.12 12.99 11.04
N ASP A 267 -4.23 14.30 10.87
CA ASP A 267 -5.29 15.17 11.40
C ASP A 267 -6.16 15.79 10.29
N LEU A 268 -6.20 15.15 9.11
CA LEU A 268 -7.03 15.62 7.99
C LEU A 268 -8.52 15.51 8.29
N ILE A 269 -8.91 14.41 8.94
CA ILE A 269 -10.25 14.14 9.44
C ILE A 269 -10.16 14.05 10.97
N VAL A 270 -11.00 14.81 11.68
CA VAL A 270 -10.91 14.98 13.13
C VAL A 270 -12.26 14.75 13.77
N ARG A 271 -12.24 14.13 14.95
CA ARG A 271 -13.43 14.03 15.80
C ARG A 271 -13.52 15.30 16.65
N ALA A 272 -14.43 16.19 16.26
CA ALA A 272 -14.63 17.48 16.92
C ALA A 272 -15.41 17.36 18.24
N ILE A 273 -16.27 16.35 18.36
CA ILE A 273 -17.02 16.06 19.60
C ILE A 273 -16.81 14.58 19.99
N PRO A 274 -16.54 14.26 21.26
CA PRO A 274 -16.47 12.87 21.71
C PRO A 274 -17.73 12.08 21.33
N ALA A 275 -17.56 10.83 20.92
CA ALA A 275 -18.67 9.93 20.64
C ALA A 275 -18.47 8.61 21.41
N PRO A 276 -19.55 7.92 21.82
CA PRO A 276 -19.44 6.58 22.37
C PRO A 276 -18.77 5.64 21.36
N SER A 277 -18.11 4.57 21.84
CA SER A 277 -17.48 3.64 20.91
C SER A 277 -18.54 2.87 20.10
N SER A 278 -18.26 2.59 18.83
CA SER A 278 -19.19 1.84 17.97
C SER A 278 -19.49 0.45 18.52
N HIS A 279 -18.61 -0.13 19.34
CA HIS A 279 -18.86 -1.39 20.03
C HIS A 279 -19.95 -1.25 21.10
N GLU A 280 -19.83 -0.27 21.99
CA GLU A 280 -20.82 0.01 23.04
C GLU A 280 -22.19 0.33 22.43
N LEU A 281 -22.21 1.13 21.36
CA LEU A 281 -23.44 1.47 20.65
C LEU A 281 -24.10 0.25 19.99
N LYS A 282 -23.31 -0.65 19.41
CA LYS A 282 -23.84 -1.90 18.84
C LYS A 282 -24.43 -2.81 19.90
N THR A 283 -23.74 -3.00 21.02
CA THR A 283 -24.23 -3.81 22.15
C THR A 283 -25.51 -3.24 22.74
N SER A 284 -25.68 -1.92 22.73
CA SER A 284 -26.90 -1.24 23.20
C SER A 284 -27.97 -1.01 22.13
N GLY A 285 -27.75 -1.46 20.89
CA GLY A 285 -28.71 -1.27 19.79
C GLY A 285 -28.86 0.18 19.30
N LYS A 286 -27.96 1.09 19.68
CA LYS A 286 -28.00 2.53 19.37
C LYS A 286 -26.98 2.96 18.31
N ASP A 287 -26.37 2.02 17.60
CA ASP A 287 -25.42 2.32 16.55
C ASP A 287 -26.13 2.95 15.34
N SER A 288 -25.97 4.27 15.15
CA SER A 288 -26.52 5.04 14.03
C SER A 288 -25.40 5.68 13.19
N PHE A 289 -25.69 5.94 11.91
CA PHE A 289 -24.82 6.74 11.06
C PHE A 289 -24.62 8.15 11.62
N LEU A 290 -25.65 8.70 12.29
CA LEU A 290 -25.64 10.04 12.87
C LEU A 290 -24.56 10.24 13.94
N THR A 291 -24.14 9.17 14.61
CA THR A 291 -23.01 9.23 15.54
C THR A 291 -21.73 9.70 14.83
N GLN A 292 -21.53 9.31 13.58
CA GLN A 292 -20.37 9.77 12.81
C GLN A 292 -20.60 11.18 12.25
N THR A 293 -21.76 11.43 11.64
CA THR A 293 -22.06 12.70 10.96
C THR A 293 -22.03 13.91 11.89
N ASN A 294 -22.47 13.73 13.14
CA ASN A 294 -22.61 14.81 14.10
C ASN A 294 -21.35 15.02 14.96
N SER A 295 -20.27 14.26 14.73
CA SER A 295 -19.07 14.31 15.57
C SER A 295 -17.75 14.43 14.82
N VAL A 296 -17.71 14.13 13.52
CA VAL A 296 -16.47 14.10 12.73
C VAL A 296 -16.56 15.12 11.59
N ILE A 297 -15.49 15.91 11.42
CA ILE A 297 -15.35 16.92 10.38
C ILE A 297 -13.95 16.83 9.74
N LEU A 298 -13.75 17.54 8.63
CA LEU A 298 -12.43 17.78 8.07
C LEU A 298 -11.78 18.99 8.75
N ASN A 299 -10.46 18.90 8.94
CA ASN A 299 -9.69 20.01 9.47
C ASN A 299 -9.60 21.15 8.43
N LYS A 300 -10.14 22.33 8.81
CA LYS A 300 -10.21 23.55 7.98
C LYS A 300 -8.86 23.97 7.42
N HIS A 301 -7.76 23.70 8.13
CA HIS A 301 -6.40 24.05 7.68
C HIS A 301 -6.02 23.40 6.35
N TYR A 302 -6.61 22.26 6.00
CA TYR A 302 -6.29 21.51 4.78
C TYR A 302 -7.29 21.68 3.63
N ARG A 303 -8.26 22.59 3.76
CA ARG A 303 -9.33 22.81 2.76
C ARG A 303 -8.81 22.89 1.32
N SER A 304 -7.77 23.69 1.08
CA SER A 304 -7.18 23.87 -0.25
C SER A 304 -6.40 22.67 -0.76
N LYS A 305 -6.00 21.73 0.12
CA LYS A 305 -5.20 20.55 -0.24
C LYS A 305 -6.06 19.37 -0.70
N ILE A 306 -7.35 19.35 -0.40
CA ILE A 306 -8.25 18.22 -0.71
C ILE A 306 -8.73 18.25 -2.16
N LYS A 307 -9.01 19.45 -2.69
CA LYS A 307 -9.66 19.62 -4.00
C LYS A 307 -8.88 18.91 -5.12
N GLY A 308 -9.59 18.06 -5.88
CA GLY A 308 -9.04 17.33 -7.01
C GLY A 308 -8.08 16.19 -6.65
N LYS A 309 -7.87 15.91 -5.36
CA LYS A 309 -6.99 14.82 -4.91
C LYS A 309 -7.76 13.51 -4.73
N THR A 310 -7.05 12.39 -4.95
CA THR A 310 -7.47 11.08 -4.45
C THR A 310 -7.09 11.00 -2.98
N ILE A 311 -8.05 10.65 -2.13
CA ILE A 311 -7.86 10.53 -0.68
C ILE A 311 -7.90 9.05 -0.31
N VAL A 312 -6.84 8.54 0.31
CA VAL A 312 -6.75 7.17 0.82
C VAL A 312 -7.01 7.20 2.33
N VAL A 313 -8.15 6.64 2.74
CA VAL A 313 -8.59 6.62 4.14
C VAL A 313 -8.41 5.22 4.71
N PHE A 314 -7.61 5.10 5.76
CA PHE A 314 -7.45 3.87 6.52
C PHE A 314 -8.41 3.81 7.71
N ASP A 315 -8.97 2.62 7.96
CA ASP A 315 -9.68 2.29 9.18
C ASP A 315 -9.19 0.93 9.73
N ASP A 316 -9.43 0.65 11.00
CA ASP A 316 -9.03 -0.64 11.59
C ASP A 316 -9.89 -1.79 11.08
N PHE A 317 -11.20 -1.64 11.20
CA PHE A 317 -12.17 -2.66 10.89
C PHE A 317 -13.39 -2.09 10.19
N HIS A 318 -13.64 -2.58 8.97
CA HIS A 318 -14.92 -2.38 8.30
C HIS A 318 -16.00 -3.26 8.98
N THR A 319 -17.19 -2.70 9.20
CA THR A 319 -18.36 -3.46 9.67
C THR A 319 -19.57 -3.30 8.75
N SER A 320 -20.19 -2.12 8.74
CA SER A 320 -21.30 -1.78 7.84
C SER A 320 -20.98 -0.60 6.91
N GLY A 321 -19.86 0.09 7.13
CA GLY A 321 -19.42 1.20 6.27
C GLY A 321 -19.55 2.59 6.89
N LYS A 322 -20.34 2.78 7.95
CA LYS A 322 -20.67 4.10 8.53
C LYS A 322 -19.49 5.08 8.65
N SER A 323 -18.38 4.69 9.28
CA SER A 323 -17.18 5.55 9.43
C SER A 323 -16.60 5.95 8.07
N LEU A 324 -16.29 4.96 7.24
CA LEU A 324 -15.67 5.15 5.94
C LEU A 324 -16.60 5.91 4.97
N GLU A 325 -17.90 5.68 5.03
CA GLU A 325 -18.91 6.41 4.25
C GLU A 325 -19.04 7.86 4.67
N TRP A 326 -18.95 8.14 5.98
CA TRP A 326 -18.92 9.53 6.42
C TRP A 326 -17.66 10.24 5.94
N ALA A 327 -16.50 9.59 6.02
CA ALA A 327 -15.27 10.12 5.44
C ALA A 327 -15.42 10.36 3.92
N ARG A 328 -16.01 9.42 3.18
CA ARG A 328 -16.30 9.57 1.75
C ARG A 328 -17.13 10.82 1.48
N ASN A 329 -18.25 10.98 2.19
CA ASN A 329 -19.14 12.13 2.04
C ASN A 329 -18.43 13.45 2.36
N LEU A 330 -17.66 13.51 3.44
CA LEU A 330 -16.86 14.67 3.81
C LEU A 330 -15.86 15.05 2.70
N PHE A 331 -15.07 14.10 2.21
CA PHE A 331 -14.03 14.38 1.21
C PHE A 331 -14.62 14.74 -0.15
N LEU A 332 -15.69 14.06 -0.60
CA LEU A 332 -16.36 14.41 -1.85
C LEU A 332 -17.02 15.79 -1.78
N ALA A 333 -17.67 16.14 -0.66
CA ALA A 333 -18.22 17.48 -0.44
C ALA A 333 -17.11 18.57 -0.39
N ALA A 334 -15.90 18.21 0.04
CA ALA A 334 -14.72 19.08 -0.01
C ALA A 334 -14.04 19.13 -1.39
N GLY A 335 -14.57 18.43 -2.40
CA GLY A 335 -14.10 18.44 -3.77
C GLY A 335 -12.98 17.45 -4.08
N ALA A 336 -12.80 16.40 -3.28
CA ALA A 336 -11.92 15.28 -3.65
C ALA A 336 -12.33 14.66 -4.99
N LYS A 337 -11.34 14.17 -5.74
CA LYS A 337 -11.57 13.46 -7.02
C LYS A 337 -12.22 12.10 -6.78
N GLU A 338 -11.70 11.37 -5.79
CA GLU A 338 -12.07 10.00 -5.45
C GLU A 338 -11.66 9.72 -4.00
N VAL A 339 -12.37 8.81 -3.34
CA VAL A 339 -12.00 8.31 -2.00
C VAL A 339 -11.74 6.81 -2.07
N VAL A 340 -10.52 6.41 -1.70
CA VAL A 340 -10.12 5.01 -1.58
C VAL A 340 -10.13 4.63 -0.11
N MET A 341 -10.98 3.69 0.26
CA MET A 341 -11.23 3.27 1.63
C MET A 341 -10.57 1.92 1.88
N ILE A 342 -9.68 1.85 2.86
CA ILE A 342 -8.90 0.65 3.16
C ILE A 342 -9.12 0.26 4.62
N ALA A 343 -9.54 -0.97 4.86
CA ALA A 343 -9.61 -1.54 6.20
C ALA A 343 -8.72 -2.78 6.35
N MET A 344 -8.06 -2.92 7.49
CA MET A 344 -7.22 -4.10 7.77
C MET A 344 -8.07 -5.35 7.98
N GLY A 345 -9.20 -5.20 8.68
CA GLY A 345 -10.15 -6.28 8.92
C GLY A 345 -11.57 -5.96 8.47
N ARG A 346 -12.37 -6.99 8.24
CA ARG A 346 -13.83 -6.88 8.07
C ARG A 346 -14.58 -7.76 9.06
N PHE A 347 -15.49 -7.19 9.83
CA PHE A 347 -16.46 -7.94 10.64
C PHE A 347 -17.79 -8.09 9.90
N GLY A 348 -18.42 -9.24 10.08
CA GLY A 348 -19.63 -9.67 9.38
C GLY A 348 -19.32 -10.74 8.35
N GLY A 349 -20.26 -11.67 8.15
CA GLY A 349 -20.14 -12.74 7.17
C GLY A 349 -19.99 -12.22 5.73
N ARG A 350 -19.68 -13.13 4.80
CA ARG A 350 -19.50 -12.80 3.37
C ARG A 350 -20.70 -12.07 2.75
N SER A 351 -21.91 -12.38 3.22
CA SER A 351 -23.17 -11.79 2.74
C SER A 351 -23.48 -10.43 3.34
N LYS A 352 -22.79 -9.99 4.39
CA LYS A 352 -23.06 -8.68 5.00
C LYS A 352 -22.75 -7.59 3.96
N PRO A 353 -23.64 -6.63 3.69
CA PRO A 353 -23.36 -5.56 2.73
C PRO A 353 -22.45 -4.48 3.33
N HIS A 354 -21.98 -3.59 2.46
CA HIS A 354 -21.57 -2.24 2.82
C HIS A 354 -22.78 -1.34 2.57
N THR A 355 -23.24 -0.59 3.57
CA THR A 355 -24.32 0.37 3.39
C THR A 355 -23.71 1.69 2.96
N ALA A 356 -23.95 2.11 1.72
CA ALA A 356 -23.61 3.43 1.23
C ALA A 356 -24.63 4.46 1.75
N TYR A 357 -24.14 5.64 2.12
CA TYR A 357 -24.99 6.75 2.57
C TYR A 357 -24.80 7.94 1.63
N GLU A 358 -25.83 8.28 0.86
CA GLU A 358 -25.78 9.37 -0.11
C GLU A 358 -26.53 10.59 0.42
N PRO A 359 -25.91 11.77 0.43
CA PRO A 359 -26.63 12.97 0.81
C PRO A 359 -27.75 13.27 -0.19
N VAL A 360 -28.92 13.68 0.30
CA VAL A 360 -30.07 14.02 -0.56
C VAL A 360 -29.80 15.21 -1.49
N SER A 361 -28.79 16.03 -1.18
CA SER A 361 -28.33 17.13 -2.04
C SER A 361 -26.82 17.36 -1.89
N VAL A 362 -26.20 17.98 -2.89
CA VAL A 362 -24.77 18.35 -2.86
C VAL A 362 -24.46 19.29 -1.68
N SER A 363 -25.41 20.15 -1.30
CA SER A 363 -25.28 21.10 -0.18
C SER A 363 -25.57 20.50 1.19
N THR A 364 -26.01 19.24 1.27
CA THR A 364 -26.40 18.63 2.55
C THR A 364 -25.21 18.59 3.52
N VAL A 365 -24.04 18.18 3.03
CA VAL A 365 -22.84 17.98 3.83
C VAL A 365 -22.02 19.26 3.93
N THR A 366 -21.74 19.70 5.16
CA THR A 366 -20.83 20.81 5.49
C THR A 366 -19.50 20.24 5.99
N PRO A 367 -18.52 19.96 5.11
CA PRO A 367 -17.42 19.07 5.47
C PRO A 367 -16.46 19.61 6.53
N PHE A 368 -16.49 20.91 6.79
CA PHE A 368 -15.56 21.58 7.69
C PHE A 368 -16.21 22.14 8.95
N ASP A 369 -17.53 22.00 9.07
CA ASP A 369 -18.32 22.64 10.11
C ASP A 369 -19.24 21.59 10.74
N LEU A 370 -19.31 21.60 12.06
CA LEU A 370 -20.28 20.79 12.78
C LEU A 370 -21.68 21.24 12.41
N LYS A 371 -22.50 20.27 12.07
CA LYS A 371 -23.92 20.42 11.77
C LYS A 371 -24.63 19.23 12.39
N GLU A 372 -25.81 19.48 12.92
CA GLU A 372 -26.70 18.41 13.34
C GLU A 372 -27.41 17.86 12.11
N TYR A 373 -27.14 16.59 11.79
CA TYR A 373 -27.80 15.87 10.71
C TYR A 373 -28.89 14.96 11.25
N SER A 374 -29.86 14.70 10.40
CA SER A 374 -30.98 13.78 10.58
C SER A 374 -30.86 12.59 9.63
N GLU A 375 -31.56 11.48 9.91
CA GLU A 375 -31.57 10.33 8.99
C GLU A 375 -32.15 10.70 7.61
N SER A 376 -33.08 11.66 7.54
CA SER A 376 -33.67 12.16 6.29
C SER A 376 -32.69 12.95 5.40
N ASP A 377 -31.53 13.33 5.92
CA ASP A 377 -30.47 13.97 5.12
C ASP A 377 -29.76 12.97 4.19
N PHE A 378 -29.97 11.66 4.39
CA PHE A 378 -29.25 10.62 3.66
C PHE A 378 -30.16 9.52 3.12
N LEU A 379 -29.89 9.09 1.89
CA LEU A 379 -30.41 7.86 1.32
C LEU A 379 -29.42 6.74 1.60
N SER A 380 -29.90 5.59 2.06
CA SER A 380 -29.07 4.42 2.28
C SER A 380 -29.28 3.37 1.20
N THR A 381 -28.20 2.72 0.78
CA THR A 381 -28.25 1.62 -0.19
C THR A 381 -27.23 0.57 0.20
N ASP A 382 -27.67 -0.68 0.29
CA ASP A 382 -26.77 -1.80 0.56
C ASP A 382 -26.08 -2.27 -0.72
N LEU A 383 -24.75 -2.29 -0.67
CA LEU A 383 -23.86 -2.70 -1.74
C LEU A 383 -23.13 -3.98 -1.33
N HIS A 384 -23.11 -4.96 -2.22
CA HIS A 384 -22.41 -6.22 -1.98
C HIS A 384 -20.94 -6.08 -2.33
N LEU A 385 -20.07 -6.49 -1.41
CA LEU A 385 -18.64 -6.60 -1.68
C LEU A 385 -18.36 -7.93 -2.34
N SER A 386 -17.47 -7.92 -3.33
CA SER A 386 -16.94 -9.12 -3.96
C SER A 386 -15.94 -9.80 -3.02
N PRO A 387 -16.22 -11.01 -2.49
CA PRO A 387 -15.23 -11.75 -1.72
C PRO A 387 -14.18 -12.38 -2.65
N SER A 388 -12.93 -12.49 -2.19
CA SER A 388 -11.89 -13.32 -2.81
C SER A 388 -11.28 -14.24 -1.76
N ASP A 389 -11.31 -15.55 -2.05
CA ASP A 389 -10.59 -16.54 -1.25
C ASP A 389 -9.09 -16.57 -1.57
N GLU A 390 -8.67 -16.14 -2.77
CA GLU A 390 -7.24 -16.12 -3.12
C GLU A 390 -6.46 -15.18 -2.22
N GLY A 391 -6.99 -13.97 -1.96
CA GLY A 391 -6.35 -13.00 -1.07
C GLY A 391 -6.08 -13.58 0.32
N ARG A 392 -7.06 -14.30 0.87
CA ARG A 392 -6.93 -15.01 2.15
C ARG A 392 -5.85 -16.08 2.11
N VAL A 393 -5.90 -16.96 1.11
CA VAL A 393 -4.98 -18.11 1.01
C VAL A 393 -3.54 -17.62 0.85
N VAL A 394 -3.31 -16.61 0.01
CA VAL A 394 -1.96 -16.05 -0.18
C VAL A 394 -1.45 -15.41 1.10
N LEU A 395 -2.31 -14.68 1.83
CA LEU A 395 -1.93 -14.08 3.10
C LEU A 395 -1.60 -15.14 4.16
N GLN A 396 -2.40 -16.19 4.32
CA GLN A 396 -2.12 -17.30 5.25
C GLN A 396 -0.80 -18.02 4.90
N LYS A 397 -0.60 -18.37 3.63
CA LYS A 397 0.65 -18.98 3.15
C LYS A 397 1.87 -18.09 3.38
N SER A 398 1.69 -16.77 3.29
CA SER A 398 2.76 -15.82 3.60
C SER A 398 3.21 -15.91 5.06
N PHE A 399 2.29 -16.02 6.01
CA PHE A 399 2.64 -16.23 7.41
C PHE A 399 3.35 -17.58 7.59
N GLU A 400 2.85 -18.65 6.98
CA GLU A 400 3.52 -19.96 7.04
C GLU A 400 4.95 -19.91 6.48
N LYS A 401 5.16 -19.26 5.31
CA LYS A 401 6.49 -19.10 4.71
C LYS A 401 7.45 -18.31 5.61
N ASN A 402 6.99 -17.24 6.26
CA ASN A 402 7.82 -16.47 7.19
C ASN A 402 8.17 -17.25 8.46
N LEU A 403 7.30 -18.15 8.92
CA LEU A 403 7.53 -18.92 10.14
C LEU A 403 8.71 -19.90 10.00
N VAL A 404 8.84 -20.50 8.81
CA VAL A 404 9.84 -21.56 8.56
C VAL A 404 11.24 -20.99 8.27
N ASN A 405 11.38 -19.67 8.03
CA ASN A 405 12.66 -19.04 7.64
C ASN A 405 13.41 -19.86 6.56
N LYS A 406 12.69 -20.37 5.55
CA LYS A 406 13.31 -21.25 4.55
C LYS A 406 14.42 -20.51 3.79
N PRO A 407 15.56 -21.17 3.52
CA PRO A 407 16.60 -20.61 2.66
C PRO A 407 16.04 -20.29 1.27
N PHE A 408 16.63 -19.30 0.62
CA PHE A 408 16.31 -18.82 -0.73
C PHE A 408 16.13 -19.94 -1.79
N GLU A 409 16.89 -21.03 -1.65
CA GLU A 409 16.91 -22.19 -2.55
C GLU A 409 15.62 -23.05 -2.47
N GLU A 410 14.83 -22.93 -1.40
CA GLU A 410 13.64 -23.78 -1.19
C GLU A 410 12.30 -23.05 -1.39
N ILE A 411 12.32 -21.79 -1.80
CA ILE A 411 11.09 -20.96 -1.92
C ILE A 411 10.59 -20.98 -3.36
N ASP A 412 9.87 -22.02 -3.76
CA ASP A 412 9.04 -22.01 -4.98
C ASP A 412 7.60 -21.49 -4.75
#